data_AF-A0A950AJ34-F1
#
_entry.id   AF-A0A950AJ34-F1
#
_cell.length_a   1.000
_cell.length_b   1.000
_cell.length_c   1.000
_cell.angle_alpha   90.00
_cell.angle_beta   90.00
_cell.angle_gamma   90.00
#
_symmetry.space_group_name_H-M   'P 1'
#
loop_
_entity.id
_entity.type
_entity.pdbx_description
1 polymer ?
#
loop_
_entity_poly.entity_id
_entity_poly.type
_entity_poly.pdbx_seq_one_letter_code
_entity_poly.pdbx_strand_id
1 'polypeptide(L)'
;MLRVVLLLALVCAAPLHADPAATSVDGFLAYLSAEMQRDPAAAEETVAGLEGAPTMPGAARDRLLDGLVGLFAARGRSELVQRVRALKPAAASTLAPEPLAFPGDHAHHHGSFLEWWYFSGNHTSGARRYGFELSFFRTAVAVHYVHAAITDAGGGAHPWQRRWVRPWQASFAPGGLGVSMAGC
;
A
#
# COMPACT_ATOMS: atom_id res chain seq x y z
N MET A 1 -27.99 -14.01 -2.39
CA MET A 1 -28.01 -12.59 -1.97
C MET A 1 -26.60 -12.23 -1.53
N LEU A 2 -25.88 -11.40 -2.28
CA LEU A 2 -24.51 -10.98 -1.93
C LEU A 2 -24.60 -9.97 -0.79
N ARG A 3 -24.07 -10.31 0.39
CA ARG A 3 -23.89 -9.34 1.47
C ARG A 3 -22.43 -8.89 1.45
N VAL A 4 -22.19 -7.70 0.88
CA VAL A 4 -20.90 -7.02 0.94
C VAL A 4 -20.92 -6.18 2.22
N VAL A 5 -20.06 -6.50 3.18
CA VAL A 5 -19.80 -5.60 4.30
C VAL A 5 -18.60 -4.75 3.92
N LEU A 6 -18.84 -3.48 3.60
CA LEU A 6 -17.79 -2.49 3.43
C LEU A 6 -17.35 -2.07 4.83
N LEU A 7 -16.23 -2.62 5.33
CA LEU A 7 -15.65 -2.18 6.59
C LEU A 7 -14.68 -1.03 6.27
N LEU A 8 -15.09 0.21 6.53
CA LEU A 8 -14.21 1.37 6.47
C LEU A 8 -13.52 1.55 7.83
N ALA A 9 -12.19 1.50 7.81
CA ALA A 9 -11.24 1.85 8.86
C ALA A 9 -11.37 1.17 10.24
N LEU A 10 -10.38 0.33 10.57
CA LEU A 10 -9.86 0.23 11.94
C LEU A 10 -8.32 0.22 11.88
N VAL A 11 -7.70 1.20 12.54
CA VAL A 11 -6.27 1.18 12.87
C VAL A 11 -6.09 0.09 13.93
N CYS A 12 -5.55 -1.07 13.55
CA CYS A 12 -5.00 -1.98 14.55
C CYS A 12 -3.98 -2.95 13.93
N ALA A 13 -2.81 -2.99 14.55
CA ALA A 13 -1.72 -3.89 14.24
C ALA A 13 -2.12 -5.35 14.50
N ALA A 14 -2.09 -6.18 13.46
CA ALA A 14 -2.01 -7.63 13.60
C ALA A 14 -1.17 -8.21 12.45
N PRO A 15 -0.34 -9.23 12.70
CA PRO A 15 0.69 -9.65 11.75
C PRO A 15 0.06 -10.49 10.65
N LEU A 16 -0.22 -9.86 9.52
CA LEU A 16 -0.35 -10.57 8.24
C LEU A 16 0.98 -11.32 8.02
N HIS A 17 0.91 -12.62 7.72
CA HIS A 17 2.06 -13.44 7.32
C HIS A 17 2.58 -12.98 5.94
N ALA A 18 3.15 -11.78 5.92
CA ALA A 18 3.99 -11.31 4.85
C ALA A 18 5.35 -12.00 4.95
N ASP A 19 6.03 -12.14 3.82
CA ASP A 19 7.48 -12.28 3.86
C ASP A 19 8.03 -11.15 4.74
N PRO A 20 8.67 -11.45 5.89
CA PRO A 20 9.13 -10.43 6.83
C PRO A 20 10.13 -9.47 6.20
N ALA A 21 10.78 -9.84 5.08
CA ALA A 21 11.57 -8.90 4.31
C ALA A 21 10.68 -7.79 3.71
N ALA A 22 9.58 -8.13 3.04
CA ALA A 22 8.75 -7.18 2.29
C ALA A 22 7.99 -6.15 3.15
N THR A 23 7.85 -6.38 4.47
CA THR A 23 7.18 -5.47 5.41
C THR A 23 8.14 -4.64 6.26
N SER A 24 9.45 -4.77 6.03
CA SER A 24 10.48 -4.00 6.73
C SER A 24 11.06 -2.90 5.84
N VAL A 25 11.67 -1.87 6.46
CA VAL A 25 12.46 -0.87 5.73
C VAL A 25 13.56 -1.55 4.92
N ASP A 26 14.24 -2.54 5.49
CA ASP A 26 15.36 -3.22 4.86
C ASP A 26 14.95 -4.00 3.61
N GLY A 27 13.85 -4.75 3.66
CA GLY A 27 13.40 -5.47 2.47
C GLY A 27 12.70 -4.57 1.46
N PHE A 28 12.13 -3.43 1.85
CA PHE A 28 11.76 -2.40 0.89
C PHE A 28 12.99 -1.85 0.15
N LEU A 29 14.07 -1.53 0.87
CA LEU A 29 15.32 -1.04 0.25
C LEU A 29 15.96 -2.10 -0.65
N ALA A 30 15.91 -3.38 -0.25
CA ALA A 30 16.37 -4.50 -1.08
C ALA A 30 15.53 -4.64 -2.37
N TYR A 31 14.20 -4.52 -2.25
CA TYR A 31 13.30 -4.50 -3.39
C TYR A 31 13.61 -3.35 -4.33
N LEU A 32 13.69 -2.11 -3.82
CA LEU A 32 13.98 -0.93 -4.62
C LEU A 32 15.36 -1.03 -5.29
N SER A 33 16.36 -1.56 -4.57
CA SER A 33 17.70 -1.83 -5.10
C SER A 33 17.66 -2.77 -6.30
N ALA A 34 16.97 -3.91 -6.17
CA ALA A 34 16.79 -4.86 -7.26
C ALA A 34 15.97 -4.25 -8.41
N GLU A 35 15.02 -3.38 -8.08
CA GLU A 35 14.18 -2.75 -9.08
C GLU A 35 14.92 -1.70 -9.89
N MET A 36 15.75 -0.87 -9.27
CA MET A 36 16.60 0.08 -9.97
C MET A 36 17.55 -0.58 -10.98
N GLN A 37 17.84 -1.88 -10.84
CA GLN A 37 18.62 -2.64 -11.81
C GLN A 37 17.81 -2.99 -13.07
N ARG A 38 16.50 -3.14 -12.94
CA ARG A 38 15.58 -3.39 -14.08
C ARG A 38 15.06 -2.09 -14.67
N ASP A 39 14.66 -1.21 -13.75
CA ASP A 39 13.94 0.05 -13.80
C ASP A 39 14.69 1.28 -13.27
N PRO A 40 15.63 1.95 -13.98
CA PRO A 40 16.32 3.11 -13.41
C PRO A 40 15.43 4.30 -13.00
N ALA A 41 14.20 4.39 -13.52
CA ALA A 41 13.21 5.41 -13.18
C ALA A 41 12.50 5.16 -11.84
N ALA A 42 12.50 3.92 -11.34
CA ALA A 42 11.83 3.55 -10.09
C ALA A 42 12.31 4.39 -8.88
N ALA A 43 13.55 4.88 -8.92
CA ALA A 43 14.11 5.74 -7.88
C ALA A 43 13.52 7.16 -7.90
N GLU A 44 13.32 7.74 -9.09
CA GLU A 44 12.69 9.06 -9.24
C GLU A 44 11.24 9.04 -8.78
N GLU A 45 10.52 7.98 -9.15
CA GLU A 45 9.11 7.79 -8.78
C GLU A 45 8.92 7.57 -7.28
N THR A 46 9.83 6.81 -6.66
CA THR A 46 9.84 6.65 -5.19
C THR A 46 10.00 8.00 -4.50
N VAL A 47 10.91 8.85 -4.98
CA VAL A 47 11.14 10.18 -4.38
C VAL A 47 9.96 11.11 -4.63
N ALA A 48 9.36 11.09 -5.83
CA ALA A 48 8.15 11.87 -6.12
C ALA A 48 6.97 11.46 -5.22
N GLY A 49 6.79 10.16 -4.97
CA GLY A 49 5.78 9.65 -4.04
C GLY A 49 6.00 10.12 -2.60
N LEU A 50 7.26 10.14 -2.16
CA LEU A 50 7.63 10.65 -0.83
C LEU A 50 7.43 12.17 -0.68
N GLU A 51 7.69 12.95 -1.73
CA GLU A 51 7.49 14.42 -1.74
C GLU A 51 6.00 14.80 -1.67
N GLY A 52 5.12 13.99 -2.28
CA GLY A 52 3.67 14.17 -2.23
C GLY A 52 2.98 13.55 -1.00
N ALA A 53 3.71 12.77 -0.20
CA ALA A 53 3.16 12.08 0.96
C ALA A 53 3.05 13.02 2.18
N PRO A 54 2.04 12.81 3.05
CA PRO A 54 2.03 13.47 4.36
C PRO A 54 3.27 13.07 5.14
N THR A 55 3.76 13.97 6.00
CA THR A 55 4.90 13.67 6.88
C THR A 55 4.62 12.44 7.73
N MET A 56 5.40 11.37 7.54
CA MET A 56 5.35 10.23 8.45
C MET A 56 5.93 10.60 9.83
N PRO A 57 5.26 10.29 10.94
CA PRO A 57 5.87 10.41 12.25
C PRO A 57 6.84 9.25 12.54
N GLY A 58 7.94 9.53 13.22
CA GLY A 58 8.67 8.55 14.03
C GLY A 58 9.85 7.82 13.36
N ALA A 59 10.48 6.94 14.15
CA ALA A 59 11.76 6.31 13.85
C ALA A 59 11.77 5.44 12.57
N ALA A 60 10.61 4.93 12.14
CA ALA A 60 10.51 4.15 10.90
C ALA A 60 10.72 5.03 9.65
N ARG A 61 10.23 6.29 9.68
CA ARG A 61 10.49 7.25 8.60
C ARG A 61 11.97 7.59 8.52
N ASP A 62 12.60 7.90 9.65
CA ASP A 62 14.00 8.30 9.65
C ASP A 62 14.88 7.18 9.11
N ARG A 63 14.63 5.93 9.54
CA ARG A 63 15.29 4.74 8.96
C ARG A 63 15.07 4.59 7.46
N LEU A 64 13.85 4.82 6.98
CA LEU A 64 13.54 4.77 5.55
C LEU A 64 14.31 5.84 4.77
N LEU A 65 14.26 7.10 5.22
CA LEU A 65 14.94 8.21 4.55
C LEU A 65 16.47 8.03 4.57
N ASP A 66 17.03 7.60 5.70
CA ASP A 66 18.47 7.34 5.82
C ASP A 66 18.90 6.15 4.94
N GLY A 67 18.09 5.11 4.88
CA GLY A 67 18.30 3.97 3.98
C GLY A 67 18.26 4.35 2.50
N LEU A 68 17.32 5.21 2.10
CA LEU A 68 17.23 5.74 0.73
C LEU A 68 18.44 6.61 0.39
N VAL A 69 18.89 7.48 1.31
CA VAL A 69 20.12 8.27 1.14
C VAL A 69 21.31 7.35 0.90
N GLY A 70 21.47 6.28 1.71
CA GLY A 70 22.54 5.30 1.53
C GLY A 70 22.47 4.58 0.19
N LEU A 71 21.28 4.09 -0.18
CA LEU A 71 21.02 3.37 -1.42
C LEU A 71 21.33 4.22 -2.67
N PHE A 72 20.89 5.49 -2.68
CA PHE A 72 21.08 6.41 -3.79
C PHE A 72 22.52 6.92 -3.88
N ALA A 73 23.17 7.18 -2.74
CA ALA A 73 24.58 7.54 -2.71
C ALA A 73 25.46 6.41 -3.27
N ALA A 74 25.19 5.16 -2.88
CA ALA A 74 25.91 3.98 -3.39
C ALA A 74 25.77 3.77 -4.92
N ARG A 75 24.77 4.41 -5.54
CA ARG A 75 24.51 4.38 -6.99
C ARG A 75 24.83 5.69 -7.71
N GLY A 76 25.47 6.66 -7.05
CA GLY A 76 25.86 7.93 -7.66
C GLY A 76 24.68 8.87 -7.99
N ARG A 77 23.51 8.70 -7.35
CA ARG A 77 22.30 9.51 -7.60
C ARG A 77 22.24 10.71 -6.64
N SER A 78 23.20 11.62 -6.78
CA SER A 78 23.39 12.76 -5.85
C SER A 78 22.17 13.70 -5.77
N GLU A 79 21.47 13.92 -6.88
CA GLU A 79 20.26 14.75 -6.92
C GLU A 79 19.13 14.15 -6.05
N LEU A 80 18.88 12.84 -6.19
CA LEU A 80 17.90 12.13 -5.36
C LEU A 80 18.28 12.15 -3.88
N VAL A 81 19.57 12.04 -3.57
CA VAL A 81 20.05 12.18 -2.19
C VAL A 81 19.67 13.54 -1.59
N GLN A 82 19.82 14.63 -2.36
CA GLN A 82 19.45 15.96 -1.87
C GLN A 82 17.95 16.09 -1.67
N ARG A 83 17.14 15.58 -2.60
CA ARG A 83 15.67 15.58 -2.50
C ARG A 83 15.18 14.81 -1.28
N VAL A 84 15.70 13.60 -1.03
CA VAL A 84 15.34 12.81 0.16
C VAL A 84 15.76 13.51 1.46
N ARG A 85 16.94 14.16 1.49
CA ARG A 85 17.37 14.94 2.66
C ARG A 85 16.47 16.15 2.90
N ALA A 86 15.99 16.79 1.84
CA ALA A 86 15.08 17.93 1.94
C ALA A 86 13.71 17.56 2.55
N LEU A 87 13.35 16.27 2.56
CA LEU A 87 12.16 15.79 3.27
C LEU A 87 12.31 15.90 4.80
N LYS A 88 13.53 16.00 5.35
CA LYS A 88 13.77 15.90 6.80
C LYS A 88 13.30 17.05 7.71
N PRO A 89 12.72 18.20 7.28
CA PRO A 89 12.12 19.13 8.24
C PRO A 89 10.62 19.31 8.00
N ALA A 90 9.82 18.52 8.69
CA ALA A 90 8.59 19.01 9.30
C ALA A 90 8.32 18.14 10.53
N ALA A 91 8.15 18.79 11.69
CA ALA A 91 7.62 18.12 12.87
C ALA A 91 6.34 17.40 12.45
N ALA A 92 6.20 16.13 12.84
CA ALA A 92 4.97 15.41 12.63
C ALA A 92 3.85 16.18 13.33
N SER A 93 3.03 16.88 12.56
CA SER A 93 1.74 17.34 13.04
C SER A 93 0.98 16.10 13.48
N THR A 94 0.72 15.97 14.77
CA THR A 94 -0.29 15.03 15.25
C THR A 94 -1.60 15.53 14.65
N LEU A 95 -1.99 14.99 13.49
CA LEU A 95 -3.28 15.30 12.90
C LEU A 95 -4.33 14.84 13.91
N ALA A 96 -5.08 15.78 14.46
CA ALA A 96 -6.32 15.42 15.12
C ALA A 96 -7.17 14.66 14.10
N PRO A 97 -7.86 13.58 14.48
CA PRO A 97 -8.77 12.90 13.56
C PRO A 97 -9.81 13.91 13.10
N GLU A 98 -9.77 14.26 11.81
CA GLU A 98 -10.82 15.05 11.17
C GLU A 98 -12.13 14.22 11.17
N PRO A 99 -13.29 14.84 11.39
CA PRO A 99 -14.56 14.15 11.28
C PRO A 99 -14.76 13.55 9.88
N LEU A 100 -15.26 12.32 9.82
CA LEU A 100 -15.57 11.68 8.54
C LEU A 100 -16.72 12.41 7.82
N ALA A 101 -16.49 12.78 6.56
CA ALA A 101 -17.40 13.48 5.67
C ALA A 101 -17.84 12.58 4.51
N PHE A 102 -19.00 11.94 4.66
CA PHE A 102 -19.59 11.10 3.61
C PHE A 102 -20.45 11.92 2.63
N PRO A 103 -20.45 11.58 1.32
CA PRO A 103 -19.80 10.43 0.69
C PRO A 103 -18.34 10.67 0.26
N GLY A 104 -17.76 11.83 0.56
CA GLY A 104 -16.41 12.22 0.14
C GLY A 104 -15.34 11.22 0.56
N ASP A 105 -15.37 10.79 1.83
CA ASP A 105 -14.40 9.84 2.39
C ASP A 105 -14.57 8.38 1.92
N HIS A 106 -15.49 8.12 0.98
CA HIS A 106 -15.49 6.86 0.25
C HIS A 106 -14.37 6.81 -0.82
N ALA A 107 -13.90 7.97 -1.27
CA ALA A 107 -12.87 8.07 -2.28
C ALA A 107 -11.47 7.77 -1.69
N HIS A 108 -10.53 7.39 -2.55
CA HIS A 108 -9.14 7.25 -2.12
C HIS A 108 -8.53 8.54 -1.57
N HIS A 109 -7.68 8.41 -0.56
CA HIS A 109 -7.04 9.50 0.16
C HIS A 109 -5.60 9.67 -0.35
N HIS A 110 -5.41 10.54 -1.34
CA HIS A 110 -4.10 10.83 -1.93
C HIS A 110 -3.04 11.19 -0.88
N GLY A 111 -3.43 12.01 0.09
CA GLY A 111 -2.59 12.49 1.18
C GLY A 111 -2.46 11.52 2.36
N SER A 112 -2.83 10.25 2.23
CA SER A 112 -2.61 9.24 3.27
C SER A 112 -1.34 8.46 2.99
N PHE A 113 -0.51 8.25 4.03
CA PHE A 113 0.66 7.39 3.93
C PHE A 113 0.28 5.92 3.71
N LEU A 114 -0.81 5.50 4.34
CA LEU A 114 -1.30 4.12 4.34
C LEU A 114 -2.80 4.14 4.16
N GLU A 115 -3.29 3.30 3.25
CA GLU A 115 -4.70 3.17 2.94
C GLU A 115 -5.03 1.72 2.60
N TRP A 116 -6.22 1.27 2.97
CA TRP A 116 -6.65 -0.10 2.78
C TRP A 116 -8.14 -0.19 2.49
N TRP A 117 -8.48 -1.10 1.59
CA TRP A 117 -9.84 -1.50 1.31
C TRP A 117 -9.95 -2.99 1.56
N TYR A 118 -10.86 -3.36 2.46
CA TYR A 118 -11.10 -4.75 2.81
C TYR A 118 -12.56 -5.11 2.57
N PHE A 119 -12.76 -6.06 1.66
CA PHE A 119 -14.05 -6.61 1.34
C PHE A 119 -14.08 -8.05 1.82
N SER A 120 -15.07 -8.38 2.62
CA SER A 120 -15.36 -9.76 2.98
C SER A 120 -16.85 -10.03 2.86
N GLY A 121 -17.18 -11.29 2.66
CA GLY A 121 -18.58 -11.67 2.59
C GLY A 121 -18.78 -13.15 2.40
N ASN A 122 -20.06 -13.51 2.33
CA ASN A 122 -20.51 -14.86 2.12
C ASN A 122 -21.43 -14.89 0.90
N HIS A 123 -21.35 -15.97 0.13
CA HIS A 123 -22.19 -16.22 -1.03
C HIS A 123 -22.75 -17.65 -0.98
N THR A 124 -23.97 -17.82 -1.46
CA THR A 124 -24.61 -19.13 -1.57
C THR A 124 -24.99 -19.34 -3.03
N SER A 125 -24.52 -20.45 -3.60
CA SER A 125 -24.85 -20.88 -4.96
C SER A 125 -25.43 -22.29 -4.89
N GLY A 126 -26.74 -22.41 -5.09
CA GLY A 126 -27.49 -23.64 -4.80
C GLY A 126 -27.37 -24.04 -3.33
N ALA A 127 -26.95 -25.28 -3.07
CA ALA A 127 -26.70 -25.79 -1.72
C ALA A 127 -25.28 -25.50 -1.19
N ARG A 128 -24.38 -24.92 -2.01
CA ARG A 128 -22.99 -24.64 -1.62
C ARG A 128 -22.88 -23.25 -1.00
N ARG A 129 -22.06 -23.17 0.04
CA ARG A 129 -21.73 -21.92 0.75
C ARG A 129 -20.28 -21.57 0.51
N TYR A 130 -20.04 -20.31 0.19
CA TYR A 130 -18.73 -19.76 -0.07
C TYR A 130 -18.48 -18.55 0.84
N GLY A 131 -17.27 -18.42 1.33
CA GLY A 131 -16.72 -17.17 1.86
C GLY A 131 -15.80 -16.53 0.83
N PHE A 132 -15.67 -15.21 0.85
CA PHE A 132 -14.66 -14.52 0.05
C PHE A 132 -14.01 -13.39 0.84
N GLU A 133 -12.78 -13.08 0.47
CA GLU A 133 -12.08 -11.87 0.88
C GLU A 133 -11.35 -11.24 -0.31
N LEU A 134 -11.25 -9.91 -0.29
CA LEU A 134 -10.48 -9.11 -1.21
C LEU A 134 -9.89 -7.92 -0.45
N SER A 135 -8.58 -7.79 -0.50
CA SER A 135 -7.84 -6.75 0.21
C SER A 135 -6.95 -5.98 -0.74
N PHE A 136 -7.04 -4.65 -0.70
CA PHE A 136 -6.09 -3.74 -1.34
C PHE A 136 -5.38 -2.98 -0.24
N PHE A 137 -4.05 -2.93 -0.28
CA PHE A 137 -3.23 -2.14 0.62
C PHE A 137 -2.39 -1.21 -0.22
N ARG A 138 -2.37 0.06 0.16
CA ARG A 138 -1.58 1.09 -0.48
C ARG A 138 -0.68 1.77 0.53
N THR A 139 0.59 1.90 0.19
CA THR A 139 1.50 2.83 0.85
C THR A 139 1.86 3.97 -0.10
N ALA A 140 2.12 5.16 0.43
CA ALA A 140 2.51 6.33 -0.37
C ALA A 140 3.88 6.16 -1.06
N VAL A 141 4.65 5.13 -0.72
CA VAL A 141 6.08 5.07 -1.05
C VAL A 141 6.48 3.96 -2.00
N ALA A 142 5.70 2.88 -2.16
CA ALA A 142 6.13 1.84 -3.11
C ALA A 142 5.20 0.67 -3.35
N VAL A 143 4.31 0.35 -2.41
CA VAL A 143 3.78 -1.01 -2.37
C VAL A 143 2.28 -1.01 -2.36
N HIS A 144 1.74 -1.52 -3.45
CA HIS A 144 0.35 -1.87 -3.57
C HIS A 144 0.24 -3.40 -3.48
N TYR A 145 -0.38 -3.89 -2.42
CA TYR A 145 -0.63 -5.32 -2.22
C TYR A 145 -2.10 -5.61 -2.48
N VAL A 146 -2.35 -6.60 -3.32
CA VAL A 146 -3.67 -7.18 -3.52
C VAL A 146 -3.66 -8.62 -3.06
N HIS A 147 -4.72 -9.01 -2.36
CA HIS A 147 -5.00 -10.39 -2.02
C HIS A 147 -6.46 -10.68 -2.26
N ALA A 148 -6.75 -11.82 -2.88
CA ALA A 148 -8.10 -12.30 -3.08
C ALA A 148 -8.16 -13.79 -2.75
N ALA A 149 -9.19 -14.20 -2.01
CA ALA A 149 -9.42 -15.61 -1.72
C ALA A 149 -10.91 -15.95 -1.74
N ILE A 150 -11.20 -17.21 -2.11
CA ILE A 150 -12.53 -17.80 -2.04
C ILE A 150 -12.41 -19.07 -1.21
N THR A 151 -13.30 -19.23 -0.24
CA THR A 151 -13.41 -20.45 0.58
C THR A 151 -14.68 -21.17 0.21
N ASP A 152 -14.58 -22.40 -0.26
CA ASP A 152 -15.73 -23.29 -0.40
C ASP A 152 -15.95 -24.05 0.92
N ALA A 153 -16.93 -23.60 1.69
CA ALA A 153 -17.22 -24.18 3.00
C ALA A 153 -17.78 -25.61 2.92
N GLY A 154 -18.36 -26.00 1.79
CA GLY A 154 -18.91 -27.35 1.59
C GLY A 154 -17.91 -28.34 0.99
N GLY A 155 -17.01 -27.86 0.14
CA GLY A 155 -15.98 -28.67 -0.53
C GLY A 155 -14.58 -28.60 0.08
N GLY A 156 -14.35 -27.72 1.07
CA GLY A 156 -13.08 -27.61 1.80
C GLY A 156 -11.93 -26.94 1.03
N ALA A 157 -12.20 -26.33 -0.13
CA ALA A 157 -11.18 -25.67 -0.94
C ALA A 157 -11.02 -24.19 -0.53
N HIS A 158 -9.78 -23.68 -0.59
CA HIS A 158 -9.46 -22.27 -0.35
C HIS A 158 -8.44 -21.73 -1.39
N PRO A 159 -8.83 -21.56 -2.67
CA PRO A 159 -7.98 -20.88 -3.64
C PRO A 159 -7.79 -19.41 -3.27
N TRP A 160 -6.57 -18.93 -3.44
CA TRP A 160 -6.19 -17.55 -3.21
C TRP A 160 -5.15 -17.08 -4.24
N GLN A 161 -5.08 -15.77 -4.43
CA GLN A 161 -4.03 -15.12 -5.19
C GLN A 161 -3.58 -13.87 -4.46
N ARG A 162 -2.30 -13.54 -4.61
CA ARG A 162 -1.75 -12.28 -4.13
C ARG A 162 -0.87 -11.64 -5.19
N ARG A 163 -0.81 -10.32 -5.19
CA ARG A 163 0.07 -9.58 -6.07
C ARG A 163 0.62 -8.35 -5.40
N TRP A 164 1.90 -8.14 -5.62
CA TRP A 164 2.54 -6.85 -5.43
C TRP A 164 2.51 -6.11 -6.76
N VAL A 165 1.97 -4.91 -6.76
CA VAL A 165 2.00 -4.04 -7.95
C VAL A 165 2.73 -2.75 -7.62
N ARG A 166 3.29 -2.17 -8.67
CA ARG A 166 3.94 -0.87 -8.61
C ARG A 166 2.93 0.24 -8.34
N PRO A 167 3.36 1.40 -7.80
CA PRO A 167 2.47 2.55 -7.63
C PRO A 167 1.73 2.95 -8.92
N TRP A 168 2.43 2.98 -10.06
CA TRP A 168 1.86 3.34 -11.37
C TRP A 168 1.08 2.23 -12.06
N GLN A 169 1.20 0.98 -11.58
CA GLN A 169 0.33 -0.12 -12.03
C GLN A 169 -1.03 -0.08 -11.34
N ALA A 170 -1.19 0.73 -10.29
CA ALA A 170 -2.51 1.03 -9.77
C ALA A 170 -3.07 2.30 -10.40
N SER A 171 -4.36 2.26 -10.73
CA SER A 171 -5.12 3.40 -11.18
C SER A 171 -6.37 3.56 -10.34
N PHE A 172 -6.79 4.81 -10.16
CA PHE A 172 -8.02 5.15 -9.47
C PHE A 172 -9.03 5.72 -10.46
N ALA A 173 -10.29 5.29 -10.35
CA ALA A 173 -11.35 5.80 -11.18
C ALA A 173 -11.59 7.31 -10.92
N PRO A 174 -12.14 8.07 -11.88
CA PRO A 174 -12.59 9.43 -11.63
C PRO A 174 -13.51 9.51 -10.39
N GLY A 175 -13.25 10.47 -9.50
CA GLY A 175 -13.94 10.57 -8.21
C GLY A 175 -13.43 9.62 -7.13
N GLY A 176 -12.42 8.80 -7.41
CA GLY A 176 -11.69 8.00 -6.41
C GLY A 176 -12.43 6.77 -5.87
N LEU A 177 -13.57 6.40 -6.45
CA LEU A 177 -14.44 5.32 -5.97
C LEU A 177 -14.12 3.94 -6.55
N GLY A 178 -13.03 3.83 -7.31
CA GLY A 178 -12.59 2.57 -7.89
C GLY A 178 -11.07 2.48 -7.85
N VAL A 179 -10.57 1.28 -7.56
CA VAL A 179 -9.16 0.94 -7.63
C VAL A 179 -8.98 -0.20 -8.63
N SER A 180 -8.01 -0.06 -9.52
CA SER A 180 -7.58 -1.10 -10.46
C SER A 180 -6.09 -1.29 -10.31
N MET A 181 -5.63 -2.52 -10.47
CA MET A 181 -4.21 -2.88 -10.45
C MET A 181 -3.90 -3.70 -11.70
N ALA A 182 -3.21 -3.08 -12.67
CA ALA A 182 -2.96 -3.62 -13.99
C ALA A 182 -1.70 -4.50 -14.07
N GLY A 183 -1.62 -5.33 -15.13
CA GLY A 183 -0.50 -6.22 -15.42
C GLY A 183 -0.85 -7.71 -15.47
N CYS A 184 -2.13 -8.07 -15.62
CA CYS A 184 -2.58 -9.44 -15.89
C CYS A 184 -2.05 -9.95 -17.24
#